data_AF-A0AAP9E9E0-F1
#
_entry.id   AF-A0AAP9E9E0-F1
#
_cell.length_a   1.000
_cell.length_b   1.000
_cell.length_c   1.000
_cell.angle_alpha   90.00
_cell.angle_beta   90.00
_cell.angle_gamma   90.00
#
_symmetry.space_group_name_H-M   'P 1'
#
loop_
_entity.id
_entity.type
_entity.pdbx_description
1 polymer ?
#
loop_
_entity_poly.entity_id
_entity_poly.type
_entity_poly.pdbx_seq_one_letter_code
_entity_poly.pdbx_strand_id
1 'polypeptide(L)'
;MPVTRIAPGSVGTLSRLQSFVTLVRNFVYDFRRYRASSFIDGPRERQNLEAHIRLLSHMLEYGLSLSDPRGGFGIDKVRLLTEDWGKRTS
;
A
#
# COMPACT_ATOMS: atom_id res chain seq x y z
N MET A 1 -19.19 -34.27 -30.28
CA MET A 1 -18.29 -33.22 -30.80
C MET A 1 -17.09 -33.13 -29.86
N PRO A 2 -15.87 -33.54 -30.25
CA PRO A 2 -14.71 -33.35 -29.38
C PRO A 2 -14.26 -31.89 -29.44
N VAL A 3 -14.08 -31.25 -28.29
CA VAL A 3 -13.53 -29.90 -28.18
C VAL A 3 -12.01 -30.03 -28.22
N THR A 4 -11.40 -29.65 -29.34
CA THR A 4 -9.96 -29.62 -29.52
C THR A 4 -9.36 -28.58 -28.57
N ARG A 5 -8.71 -29.02 -27.49
CA ARG A 5 -8.03 -28.15 -26.53
C ARG A 5 -6.75 -27.63 -27.20
N ILE A 6 -6.79 -26.42 -27.72
CA ILE A 6 -5.62 -25.73 -28.27
C ILE A 6 -4.65 -25.50 -27.10
N ALA A 7 -3.51 -26.18 -27.10
CA ALA A 7 -2.45 -25.92 -26.14
C ALA A 7 -1.96 -24.47 -26.31
N PRO A 8 -1.76 -23.69 -25.23
CA PRO A 8 -1.26 -22.32 -25.33
C PRO A 8 0.24 -22.35 -25.65
N GLY A 9 0.56 -22.62 -26.92
CA GLY A 9 1.92 -22.52 -27.44
C GLY A 9 2.32 -21.05 -27.54
N SER A 10 3.48 -20.71 -26.95
CA SER A 10 4.41 -19.58 -27.17
C SER A 10 3.88 -18.12 -27.28
N VAL A 11 2.68 -17.88 -27.78
CA VAL A 11 2.04 -16.56 -27.87
C VAL A 11 1.70 -16.01 -26.49
N GLY A 12 1.29 -16.87 -25.56
CA GLY A 12 0.93 -16.48 -24.19
C GLY A 12 2.12 -16.11 -23.29
N THR A 13 3.33 -16.62 -23.58
CA THR A 13 4.53 -16.27 -22.81
C THR A 13 5.10 -14.92 -23.25
N LEU A 14 5.09 -14.62 -24.55
CA LEU A 14 5.47 -13.30 -25.09
C LEU A 14 4.49 -12.21 -24.62
N SER A 15 3.18 -12.46 -24.68
CA SER A 15 2.19 -11.51 -24.18
C SER A 15 2.34 -11.27 -22.68
N ARG A 16 2.59 -12.31 -21.89
CA ARG A 16 2.85 -12.18 -20.44
C ARG A 16 4.10 -11.38 -20.14
N LEU A 17 5.18 -11.61 -20.90
CA LEU A 17 6.42 -10.85 -20.74
C LEU A 17 6.20 -9.37 -21.06
N GLN A 18 5.46 -9.08 -22.14
CA GLN A 18 5.11 -7.70 -22.49
C GLN A 18 4.27 -7.04 -21.39
N SER A 19 3.23 -7.73 -20.87
CA SER A 19 2.44 -7.24 -19.75
C SER A 19 3.29 -7.00 -18.51
N PHE A 20 4.23 -7.89 -18.19
CA PHE A 20 5.13 -7.75 -17.06
C PHE A 20 6.04 -6.53 -17.21
N VAL A 21 6.63 -6.32 -18.40
CA VAL A 21 7.45 -5.13 -18.69
C VAL A 21 6.63 -3.85 -18.56
N THR A 22 5.40 -3.83 -19.08
CA THR A 22 4.50 -2.69 -18.91
C THR A 22 4.17 -2.43 -17.44
N LEU A 23 3.93 -3.49 -16.66
CA LEU A 23 3.65 -3.39 -15.23
C LEU A 23 4.84 -2.83 -14.46
N VAL A 24 6.04 -3.35 -14.72
CA VAL A 24 7.30 -2.86 -14.11
C VAL A 24 7.53 -1.40 -14.48
N ARG A 25 7.33 -1.02 -15.74
CA ARG A 25 7.49 0.37 -16.17
C ARG A 25 6.51 1.31 -15.48
N ASN A 26 5.24 0.92 -15.36
CA ASN A 26 4.23 1.71 -14.64
C ASN A 26 4.59 1.81 -13.16
N PHE A 27 4.96 0.69 -12.53
CA PHE A 27 5.41 0.67 -11.14
C PHE A 27 6.61 1.60 -10.91
N VAL A 28 7.62 1.57 -11.79
CA VAL A 28 8.79 2.45 -11.68
C VAL A 28 8.42 3.92 -11.91
N TYR A 29 7.53 4.20 -12.87
CA TYR A 29 7.04 5.56 -13.12
C TYR A 29 6.31 6.10 -11.88
N ASP A 30 5.36 5.34 -11.34
CA ASP A 30 4.59 5.71 -10.17
C ASP A 30 5.49 5.81 -8.94
N PHE A 31 6.40 4.86 -8.74
CA PHE A 31 7.38 4.91 -7.68
C PHE A 31 8.22 6.18 -7.77
N ARG A 32 8.73 6.54 -8.95
CA ARG A 32 9.55 7.75 -9.11
C ARG A 32 8.75 9.03 -8.97
N ARG A 33 7.56 9.10 -9.57
CA ARG A 33 6.65 10.27 -9.55
C ARG A 33 6.19 10.57 -8.14
N TYR A 34 5.72 9.53 -7.46
CA TYR A 34 5.13 9.64 -6.14
C TYR A 34 6.13 9.37 -5.03
N ARG A 35 7.41 9.11 -5.31
CA ARG A 35 8.44 8.89 -4.28
C ARG A 35 8.47 10.00 -3.24
N ALA A 36 8.42 11.25 -3.70
CA ALA A 36 8.48 12.43 -2.84
C ALA A 36 7.19 12.60 -2.01
N SER A 37 6.05 12.16 -2.55
CA SER A 37 4.74 12.17 -1.87
C SER A 37 4.48 10.90 -1.06
N SER A 38 5.34 9.90 -1.22
CA SER A 38 5.24 8.59 -0.61
C SER A 38 5.89 8.65 0.76
N PHE A 39 5.11 8.31 1.78
CA PHE A 39 5.52 8.22 3.18
C PHE A 39 6.58 7.13 3.47
N ILE A 40 7.11 6.43 2.45
CA ILE A 40 8.07 5.31 2.57
C ILE A 40 9.38 5.71 3.26
N ASP A 41 9.91 6.91 3.02
CA ASP A 41 11.15 7.41 3.67
C ASP A 41 10.86 8.17 4.98
N GLY A 42 9.63 8.09 5.49
CA GLY A 42 9.18 8.79 6.70
C GLY A 42 8.69 10.23 6.45
N PRO A 43 8.01 10.83 7.45
CA PRO A 43 7.46 12.18 7.35
C PRO A 43 8.57 13.24 7.31
N ARG A 44 8.94 13.68 6.10
CA ARG A 44 9.93 14.75 5.88
C ARG A 44 9.46 16.14 6.30
N GLU A 45 8.15 16.35 6.33
CA GLU A 45 7.53 17.63 6.71
C GLU A 45 6.47 17.43 7.79
N ARG A 46 6.28 18.45 8.62
CA ARG A 46 5.30 18.45 9.72
C ARG A 46 3.88 18.16 9.23
N GLN A 47 3.54 18.62 8.03
CA GLN A 47 2.25 18.36 7.38
C GLN A 47 2.08 16.87 7.03
N ASN A 48 3.15 16.19 6.64
CA ASN A 48 3.14 14.75 6.35
C ASN A 48 2.96 13.95 7.66
N LEU A 49 3.61 14.37 8.74
CA LEU A 49 3.42 13.77 10.06
C LEU A 49 1.94 13.90 10.50
N GLU A 50 1.34 15.08 10.35
CA GLU A 50 -0.07 15.31 10.69
C GLU A 50 -1.04 14.49 9.83
N ALA A 51 -0.78 14.40 8.53
CA ALA A 51 -1.56 13.55 7.63
C ALA A 51 -1.45 12.06 8.02
N HIS A 52 -0.25 11.60 8.39
CA HIS A 52 -0.01 10.22 8.79
C HIS A 52 -0.70 9.88 10.12
N ILE A 53 -0.60 10.77 11.12
CA ILE A 53 -1.30 10.64 12.40
C ILE A 53 -2.82 10.57 12.18
N ARG A 54 -3.37 11.46 11.33
CA ARG A 54 -4.81 11.49 11.03
C ARG A 54 -5.29 10.25 10.30
N LEU A 55 -4.47 9.71 9.39
CA LEU A 55 -4.80 8.49 8.67
C LEU A 55 -4.79 7.27 9.60
N LEU A 56 -3.79 7.18 10.48
CA LEU A 56 -3.70 6.11 11.48
C LEU A 56 -4.84 6.19 12.50
N SER A 57 -5.19 7.39 12.98
CA SER A 57 -6.32 7.57 13.91
C SER A 57 -7.64 7.17 13.28
N HIS A 58 -7.89 7.58 12.03
CA HIS A 58 -9.12 7.25 11.32
C HIS A 58 -9.26 5.74 11.06
N MET A 59 -8.17 5.05 10.72
CA MET A 59 -8.18 3.59 10.56
C MET A 59 -8.49 2.86 11.87
N LEU A 60 -8.00 3.38 13.01
CA LEU A 60 -8.27 2.82 14.33
C LEU A 60 -9.72 3.07 14.74
N GLU A 61 -10.22 4.30 14.60
CA GLU A 61 -11.62 4.65 14.88
C GLU A 61 -12.57 3.76 14.08
N TYR A 62 -12.36 3.64 12.77
CA TYR A 62 -13.22 2.83 11.91
C TYR A 62 -13.16 1.35 12.28
N GLY A 63 -11.97 0.79 12.47
CA GLY A 63 -11.84 -0.64 12.76
C GLY A 63 -12.32 -1.03 14.15
N LEU A 64 -12.23 -0.13 15.14
CA LEU A 64 -12.83 -0.33 16.47
C LEU A 64 -14.34 -0.08 16.49
N SER A 65 -14.89 0.64 15.51
CA SER A 65 -16.34 0.86 15.37
C SER A 65 -17.10 -0.34 14.78
N LEU A 66 -16.39 -1.34 14.25
CA LEU A 66 -16.98 -2.58 13.76
C LEU A 66 -17.56 -3.39 14.93
N SER A 67 -18.66 -4.11 14.71
CA SER A 67 -19.36 -4.84 15.77
C SER A 67 -18.56 -5.99 16.39
N ASP A 68 -17.57 -6.55 15.69
CA ASP A 68 -16.68 -7.59 16.21
C ASP A 68 -15.23 -7.33 15.76
N PRO A 69 -14.52 -6.41 16.42
CA PRO A 69 -13.14 -6.09 16.08
C PRO A 69 -12.24 -7.24 16.54
N ARG A 70 -11.40 -7.74 15.63
CA ARG A 70 -10.43 -8.80 15.94
C ARG A 70 -9.58 -8.41 17.16
N GLY A 71 -9.41 -9.33 18.11
CA GLY A 71 -8.51 -9.12 19.25
C GLY A 71 -7.10 -8.71 18.79
N GLY A 72 -6.61 -7.57 19.29
CA GLY A 72 -5.34 -6.98 18.88
C GLY A 72 -5.38 -6.18 17.57
N PHE A 73 -6.57 -5.88 17.03
CA PHE A 73 -6.72 -5.03 15.85
C PHE A 73 -6.02 -3.69 16.03
N GLY A 74 -5.11 -3.38 15.10
CA GLY A 74 -4.47 -2.06 15.05
C GLY A 74 -3.37 -1.83 16.08
N ILE A 75 -2.91 -2.83 16.85
CA ILE A 75 -1.77 -2.67 17.78
C ILE A 75 -0.54 -2.08 17.09
N ASP A 76 -0.21 -2.54 15.89
CA ASP A 76 0.91 -2.00 15.11
C ASP A 76 0.69 -0.53 14.73
N LYS A 77 -0.55 -0.15 14.45
CA LYS A 77 -0.94 1.23 14.12
C LYS A 77 -0.88 2.14 15.35
N VAL A 78 -1.28 1.63 16.53
CA VAL A 78 -1.17 2.35 17.81
C VAL A 78 0.29 2.62 18.12
N ARG A 79 1.17 1.62 17.95
CA ARG A 79 2.62 1.80 18.15
C ARG A 79 3.20 2.88 17.25
N LEU A 80 2.90 2.82 15.95
CA LEU A 80 3.32 3.84 14.99
C LEU A 80 2.77 5.24 15.34
N LEU A 81 1.51 5.32 15.80
CA LEU A 81 0.89 6.57 16.25
C LEU A 81 1.63 7.17 17.45
N THR A 82 2.03 6.34 18.42
CA THR A 82 2.80 6.80 19.61
C THR A 82 4.18 7.31 19.22
N GLU A 83 4.88 6.63 18.31
CA GLU A 83 6.17 7.05 17.79
C GLU A 83 6.08 8.38 17.03
N ASP A 84 5.07 8.55 16.18
CA ASP A 84 4.87 9.79 15.42
C ASP A 84 4.36 10.95 16.29
N TRP A 85 3.57 10.68 17.34
CA TRP A 85 3.16 11.69 18.31
C TRP A 85 4.36 12.24 19.10
N GLY A 86 5.29 11.37 19.53
CA GLY A 86 6.51 11.78 20.23
C GLY A 86 7.40 12.70 19.38
N LYS A 87 7.48 12.46 18.06
CA LYS A 87 8.19 13.33 17.11
C LYS A 87 7.53 14.69 16.90
N ARG A 88 6.22 14.82 17.16
CA ARG A 88 5.47 16.08 17.00
C ARG A 88 5.67 17.04 18.17
N THR A 89 5.94 16.51 19.36
CA THR A 89 6.07 17.28 20.61
C THR A 89 7.51 17.60 21.00
N SER A 90 8.49 16.97 20.34
CA SER A 90 9.92 17.27 20.49
C SER A 90 10.37 18.38 19.55
#